data_AF-A0A1B1DSI0-F1
#
_entry.id   AF-A0A1B1DSI0-F1
#
_cell.length_a   1.000
_cell.length_b   1.000
_cell.length_c   1.000
_cell.angle_alpha   90.00
_cell.angle_beta   90.00
_cell.angle_gamma   90.00
#
_symmetry.space_group_name_H-M   'P 1'
#
loop_
_entity.id
_entity.type
_entity.pdbx_description
1 polymer ?
#
loop_
_entity_poly.entity_id
_entity_poly.type
_entity_poly.pdbx_seq_one_letter_code
_entity_poly.pdbx_strand_id
1 'polypeptide(L)'
;MSATKILLPILFLTLMLHTLLITSESKHAQNCYTLNRSSHSTTLETNRKSNSLYIKKRLLTLRRGRQQRVPAPRASAFLVFDIVKIFGRLSDQELLGHVISHNNEFIELRKNRPPKKWEKLFLPKNDSLNFEAFKNFLRQAEFEWPLTINSGQIKNQGSISIPVSPIVYVESCRKISEFLKSKNKNKGMNAGTNAGTSTGAIINLKIINEYVSEQPISNDAMQCVFSSFSDLPELTKDQFISRIHEWAPSDGIIDWYTFVYNLKEEPSDNIKRFFD
;
A
#
# COMPACT_ATOMS: atom_id res chain seq x y z
N MET A 1 -7.96 28.97 65.94
CA MET A 1 -7.08 27.83 65.62
C MET A 1 -6.83 27.85 64.12
N SER A 2 -5.58 28.05 63.70
CA SER A 2 -5.21 28.42 62.32
C SER A 2 -5.46 27.31 61.30
N ALA A 3 -6.10 27.66 60.17
CA ALA A 3 -6.36 26.81 59.00
C ALA A 3 -5.09 26.20 58.37
N THR A 4 -3.90 26.70 58.76
CA THR A 4 -2.61 26.11 58.38
C THR A 4 -2.35 24.72 58.97
N LYS A 5 -3.06 24.32 60.03
CA LYS A 5 -2.87 23.00 60.66
C LYS A 5 -3.49 21.83 59.88
N ILE A 6 -4.41 22.10 58.95
CA ILE A 6 -5.14 21.05 58.18
C ILE A 6 -4.57 20.92 56.76
N LEU A 7 -4.03 21.99 56.19
CA LEU A 7 -3.48 21.95 54.83
C LEU A 7 -2.16 21.15 54.74
N LEU A 8 -1.34 21.24 55.79
CA LEU A 8 -0.04 20.56 55.85
C LEU A 8 -0.15 19.02 55.82
N PRO A 9 -1.04 18.36 56.60
CA PRO A 9 -1.19 16.91 56.53
C PRO A 9 -1.81 16.46 55.19
N ILE A 10 -2.69 17.24 54.56
CA ILE A 10 -3.25 16.89 53.25
C ILE A 10 -2.17 16.94 52.17
N LEU A 11 -1.34 17.98 52.17
CA LEU A 11 -0.25 18.13 51.19
C LEU A 11 0.85 17.09 51.42
N PHE A 12 1.09 16.69 52.66
CA PHE A 12 2.01 15.59 52.98
C PHE A 12 1.46 14.25 52.48
N LEU A 13 0.16 14.01 52.63
CA LEU A 13 -0.48 12.76 52.20
C LEU A 13 -0.51 12.63 50.67
N THR A 14 -0.72 13.71 49.93
CA THR A 14 -0.64 13.71 48.46
C THR A 14 0.79 13.49 47.96
N LEU A 15 1.80 14.08 48.62
CA LEU A 15 3.22 13.85 48.29
C LEU A 15 3.66 12.41 48.59
N MET A 16 3.17 11.84 49.69
CA MET A 16 3.40 10.42 50.03
C MET A 16 2.74 9.48 49.02
N LEU A 17 1.53 9.78 48.56
CA LEU A 17 0.88 8.99 47.50
C LEU A 17 1.64 9.10 46.16
N HIS A 18 2.13 10.29 45.80
CA HIS A 18 2.85 10.49 44.55
C HIS A 18 4.20 9.77 44.55
N THR A 19 4.93 9.82 45.67
CA THR A 19 6.18 9.05 45.84
C THR A 19 5.93 7.53 45.88
N LEU A 20 4.81 7.07 46.46
CA LEU A 20 4.41 5.67 46.41
C LEU A 20 4.08 5.21 44.97
N LEU A 21 3.46 6.08 44.18
CA LEU A 21 3.11 5.80 42.78
C LEU A 21 4.38 5.71 41.90
N ILE A 22 5.29 6.68 42.03
CA ILE A 22 6.58 6.68 41.32
C ILE A 22 7.44 5.47 41.74
N THR A 23 7.48 5.12 43.03
CA THR A 23 8.22 3.93 43.48
C THR A 23 7.56 2.64 43.01
N SER A 24 6.23 2.59 42.91
CA SER A 24 5.51 1.43 42.34
C SER A 24 5.79 1.26 40.84
N GLU A 25 5.82 2.35 40.06
CA GLU A 25 6.19 2.32 38.64
C GLU A 25 7.65 1.92 38.46
N SER A 26 8.56 2.41 39.31
CA SER A 26 9.98 2.03 39.26
C SER A 26 10.20 0.55 39.61
N LYS A 27 9.46 0.01 40.60
CA LYS A 27 9.48 -1.42 40.92
C LYS A 27 8.87 -2.26 39.81
N HIS A 28 7.82 -1.77 39.15
CA HIS A 28 7.22 -2.44 38.00
C HIS A 28 8.19 -2.48 36.81
N ALA A 29 8.94 -1.40 36.59
CA ALA A 29 10.00 -1.35 35.58
C ALA A 29 11.19 -2.26 35.96
N GLN A 30 11.67 -2.24 37.21
CA GLN A 30 12.78 -3.10 37.65
C GLN A 30 12.42 -4.59 37.65
N ASN A 31 11.20 -4.97 38.03
CA ASN A 31 10.72 -6.36 37.97
C ASN A 31 10.60 -6.88 36.53
N CYS A 32 10.34 -6.01 35.54
CA CYS A 32 10.36 -6.39 34.13
C CYS A 32 11.78 -6.65 33.59
N TYR A 33 12.83 -6.05 34.19
CA TYR A 33 14.22 -6.25 33.77
C TYR A 33 14.95 -7.37 34.52
N THR A 34 14.51 -7.77 35.72
CA THR A 34 15.19 -8.82 36.52
C THR A 34 14.67 -10.24 36.28
N LEU A 35 13.55 -10.43 35.58
CA LEU A 35 12.93 -11.75 35.36
C LEU A 35 13.45 -12.52 34.12
N ASN A 36 14.44 -12.00 33.38
CA ASN A 36 14.93 -12.63 32.15
C ASN A 36 16.32 -13.31 32.27
N ARG A 37 16.69 -13.74 33.48
CA ARG A 37 17.99 -14.42 33.72
C ARG A 37 17.88 -15.57 34.73
N SER A 38 17.31 -16.71 34.33
CA SER A 38 17.79 -18.06 34.72
C SER A 38 16.90 -19.17 34.14
N SER A 39 17.55 -20.28 33.79
CA SER A 39 17.14 -21.34 32.88
C SER A 39 16.64 -22.64 33.55
N HIS A 40 15.73 -23.35 32.85
CA HIS A 40 15.32 -24.78 32.93
C HIS A 40 14.60 -25.23 34.23
N SER A 41 13.52 -26.04 34.26
CA SER A 41 13.10 -27.15 33.41
C SER A 41 11.60 -27.53 33.58
N THR A 42 11.09 -28.32 32.61
CA THR A 42 10.04 -29.37 32.71
C THR A 42 8.53 -29.04 32.88
N THR A 43 7.81 -29.39 31.79
CA THR A 43 6.52 -30.12 31.69
C THR A 43 5.15 -29.45 31.94
N LEU A 44 4.27 -29.79 30.98
CA LEU A 44 2.79 -29.84 30.98
C LEU A 44 1.99 -28.58 30.59
N GLU A 45 1.58 -28.64 29.32
CA GLU A 45 0.35 -28.15 28.69
C GLU A 45 -0.57 -27.24 29.52
N THR A 46 -0.78 -26.01 29.04
CA THR A 46 -2.03 -25.62 28.36
C THR A 46 -2.01 -24.12 28.01
N ASN A 47 -2.43 -23.81 26.78
CA ASN A 47 -3.11 -22.56 26.38
C ASN A 47 -2.46 -21.20 26.72
N ARG A 48 -1.90 -20.52 25.71
CA ARG A 48 -2.56 -19.41 24.96
C ARG A 48 -1.50 -18.52 24.30
N LYS A 49 -1.65 -18.41 22.97
CA LYS A 49 -1.52 -17.25 22.08
C LYS A 49 -0.48 -16.14 22.40
N SER A 50 0.05 -15.60 21.29
CA SER A 50 0.84 -14.37 21.15
C SER A 50 2.32 -14.44 21.52
N ASN A 51 3.15 -14.88 20.56
CA ASN A 51 4.38 -14.21 20.11
C ASN A 51 5.27 -15.20 19.31
N SER A 52 5.17 -15.21 17.97
CA SER A 52 6.19 -15.89 17.15
C SER A 52 6.48 -15.29 15.78
N LEU A 53 6.03 -14.06 15.50
CA LEU A 53 6.30 -13.42 14.20
C LEU A 53 7.70 -12.79 14.09
N TYR A 54 8.39 -12.52 15.19
CA TYR A 54 9.68 -11.81 15.12
C TYR A 54 10.93 -12.74 15.01
N ILE A 55 10.79 -14.05 15.29
CA ILE A 55 11.95 -14.97 15.24
C ILE A 55 11.98 -15.79 13.94
N LYS A 56 10.90 -15.80 13.14
CA LYS A 56 10.80 -16.68 11.97
C LYS A 56 11.56 -16.23 10.72
N LYS A 57 12.15 -15.03 10.69
CA LYS A 57 12.91 -14.53 9.52
C LYS A 57 14.43 -14.82 9.55
N ARG A 58 14.99 -15.38 10.64
CA ARG A 58 16.46 -15.56 10.76
C ARG A 58 16.97 -17.01 10.81
N LEU A 59 16.11 -18.01 10.61
CA LEU A 59 16.48 -19.44 10.71
C LEU A 59 16.11 -20.28 9.47
N LEU A 60 15.95 -19.66 8.30
CA LEU A 60 15.70 -20.36 7.02
C LEU A 60 16.96 -20.51 6.14
N THR A 61 18.14 -20.21 6.66
CA THR A 61 19.43 -20.49 6.00
C THR A 61 20.24 -21.50 6.81
N LEU A 62 19.77 -22.75 6.94
CA LEU A 62 20.61 -23.95 7.16
C LEU A 62 19.76 -25.21 7.41
N ARG A 63 19.46 -25.94 6.33
CA ARG A 63 19.46 -27.42 6.22
C ARG A 63 18.75 -27.85 4.93
N ARG A 64 19.47 -27.88 3.81
CA ARG A 64 19.10 -28.73 2.67
C ARG A 64 19.54 -30.16 2.97
N GLY A 65 18.77 -30.86 3.78
CA GLY A 65 18.79 -32.32 3.88
C GLY A 65 17.69 -32.88 2.97
N ARG A 66 18.05 -33.84 2.11
CA ARG A 66 17.18 -34.55 1.16
C ARG A 66 15.81 -34.90 1.77
N GLN A 67 14.77 -34.18 1.37
CA GLN A 67 13.37 -34.63 1.45
C GLN A 67 12.65 -34.19 0.17
N GLN A 68 11.67 -35.00 -0.22
CA GLN A 68 11.06 -35.10 -1.55
C GLN A 68 10.80 -33.76 -2.25
N ARG A 69 11.15 -33.70 -3.54
CA ARG A 69 10.87 -32.57 -4.44
C ARG A 69 9.36 -32.34 -4.55
N VAL A 70 8.82 -31.50 -3.67
CA VAL A 70 7.67 -30.65 -4.01
C VAL A 70 8.18 -29.68 -5.09
N PRO A 71 7.46 -29.46 -6.20
CA PRO A 71 7.87 -28.46 -7.18
C PRO A 71 8.01 -27.12 -6.45
N ALA A 72 9.12 -26.42 -6.67
CA ALA A 72 9.24 -25.04 -6.20
C ALA A 72 7.99 -24.28 -6.69
N PRO A 73 7.38 -23.40 -5.86
CA PRO A 73 6.31 -22.55 -6.35
C PRO A 73 6.86 -21.83 -7.57
N ARG A 74 6.16 -21.96 -8.70
CA ARG A 74 6.51 -21.22 -9.92
C ARG A 74 6.59 -19.76 -9.49
N ALA A 75 7.74 -19.12 -9.66
CA ALA A 75 7.84 -17.69 -9.46
C ALA A 75 6.88 -17.03 -10.46
N SER A 76 5.72 -16.59 -9.97
CA SER A 76 4.77 -15.79 -10.72
C SER A 76 5.51 -14.55 -11.19
N ALA A 77 5.61 -14.36 -12.49
CA ALA A 77 6.38 -13.28 -13.08
C ALA A 77 5.41 -12.21 -13.58
N PHE A 78 5.36 -11.08 -12.90
CA PHE A 78 4.64 -9.90 -13.35
C PHE A 78 5.54 -8.66 -13.24
N LEU A 79 5.14 -7.58 -13.91
CA LEU A 79 5.92 -6.34 -13.98
C LEU A 79 5.34 -5.26 -13.05
N VAL A 80 6.14 -4.26 -12.69
CA VAL A 80 5.67 -3.06 -11.98
C VAL A 80 4.48 -2.45 -12.70
N PHE A 81 4.52 -2.47 -14.02
CA PHE A 81 3.48 -1.88 -14.84
C PHE A 81 2.12 -2.57 -14.66
N ASP A 82 2.08 -3.88 -14.38
CA ASP A 82 0.83 -4.57 -14.03
C ASP A 82 0.28 -4.08 -12.69
N ILE A 83 1.16 -3.84 -11.71
CA ILE A 83 0.78 -3.28 -10.41
C ILE A 83 0.27 -1.84 -10.55
N VAL A 84 0.90 -1.02 -11.40
CA VAL A 84 0.40 0.34 -11.72
C VAL A 84 -1.01 0.28 -12.30
N LYS A 85 -1.27 -0.65 -13.24
CA LYS A 85 -2.58 -0.86 -13.84
C LYS A 85 -3.65 -1.23 -12.81
N ILE A 86 -3.30 -2.07 -11.83
CA ILE A 86 -4.22 -2.48 -10.76
C ILE A 86 -4.46 -1.31 -9.81
N PHE A 87 -3.40 -0.66 -9.33
CA PHE A 87 -3.51 0.46 -8.40
C PHE A 87 -4.34 1.61 -9.00
N GLY A 88 -4.08 2.00 -10.24
CA GLY A 88 -4.83 3.06 -10.93
C GLY A 88 -6.33 2.79 -11.16
N ARG A 89 -6.76 1.53 -11.05
CA ARG A 89 -8.17 1.13 -11.07
C ARG A 89 -8.83 1.11 -9.70
N LEU A 90 -8.03 1.02 -8.63
CA LEU A 90 -8.48 0.96 -7.24
C LEU A 90 -8.41 2.31 -6.53
N SER A 91 -7.41 3.12 -6.86
CA SER A 91 -7.09 4.37 -6.18
C SER A 91 -7.88 5.56 -6.70
N ASP A 92 -8.18 6.49 -5.81
CA ASP A 92 -8.84 7.76 -6.12
C ASP A 92 -7.85 8.93 -5.94
N GLN A 93 -7.98 9.97 -6.78
CA GLN A 93 -7.19 11.19 -6.63
C GLN A 93 -7.67 12.00 -5.42
N GLU A 94 -6.77 12.22 -4.46
CA GLU A 94 -6.99 13.00 -3.24
C GLU A 94 -5.88 14.06 -3.08
N LEU A 95 -5.91 14.78 -1.94
CA LEU A 95 -4.95 15.84 -1.61
C LEU A 95 -3.48 15.43 -1.54
N LEU A 96 -3.17 14.14 -1.43
CA LEU A 96 -1.80 13.62 -1.35
C LEU A 96 -1.38 12.92 -2.66
N GLY A 97 -2.27 12.92 -3.66
CA GLY A 97 -2.16 12.12 -4.87
C GLY A 97 -3.19 10.99 -4.90
N HIS A 98 -2.94 9.99 -5.73
CA HIS A 98 -3.78 8.80 -5.85
C HIS A 98 -3.54 7.85 -4.68
N VAL A 99 -4.62 7.54 -3.96
CA VAL A 99 -4.57 6.73 -2.74
C VAL A 99 -5.77 5.78 -2.65
N ILE A 100 -5.62 4.69 -1.91
CA ILE A 100 -6.72 3.81 -1.51
C ILE A 100 -7.02 4.10 -0.04
N SER A 101 -8.19 4.68 0.24
CA SER A 101 -8.57 5.11 1.59
C SER A 101 -9.91 4.52 2.00
N HIS A 102 -10.04 4.10 3.25
CA HIS A 102 -11.34 3.77 3.84
C HIS A 102 -11.98 4.97 4.53
N ASN A 103 -11.24 5.67 5.41
CA ASN A 103 -11.77 6.77 6.19
C ASN A 103 -10.84 7.99 6.09
N ASN A 104 -11.38 9.11 5.60
CA ASN A 104 -10.62 10.34 5.35
C ASN A 104 -11.05 11.46 6.30
N GLU A 105 -11.33 11.16 7.57
CA GLU A 105 -11.72 12.17 8.58
C GLU A 105 -10.66 13.30 8.67
N PHE A 106 -9.38 12.97 8.51
CA PHE A 106 -8.30 13.96 8.46
C PHE A 106 -8.27 14.85 7.21
N ILE A 107 -8.96 14.44 6.13
CA ILE A 107 -8.97 15.12 4.83
C ILE A 107 -10.42 15.45 4.48
N GLU A 108 -11.19 16.08 5.38
CA GLU A 108 -12.54 16.55 5.07
C GLU A 108 -12.50 17.83 4.22
N LEU A 109 -12.46 17.68 2.90
CA LEU A 109 -12.64 18.82 1.99
C LEU A 109 -14.02 18.89 1.33
N ARG A 110 -14.80 17.79 1.29
CA ARG A 110 -16.12 17.78 0.63
C ARG A 110 -17.13 16.91 1.39
N LYS A 111 -18.25 17.52 1.80
CA LYS A 111 -19.37 16.83 2.48
C LYS A 111 -20.12 15.81 1.61
N ASN A 112 -20.02 15.91 0.29
CA ASN A 112 -20.61 14.96 -0.67
C ASN A 112 -19.51 14.37 -1.55
N ARG A 113 -18.78 13.39 -1.02
CA ARG A 113 -17.79 12.65 -1.83
C ARG A 113 -18.48 11.56 -2.65
N PRO A 114 -18.11 11.37 -3.93
CA PRO A 114 -18.51 10.19 -4.67
C PRO A 114 -17.97 8.93 -3.96
N PRO A 115 -18.64 7.78 -4.10
CA PRO A 115 -18.14 6.52 -3.58
C PRO A 115 -16.76 6.22 -4.16
N LYS A 116 -15.90 5.62 -3.34
CA LYS A 116 -14.52 5.31 -3.73
C LYS A 116 -14.52 4.28 -4.86
N LYS A 117 -13.53 4.33 -5.76
CA LYS A 117 -13.45 3.36 -6.87
C LYS A 117 -13.45 1.92 -6.37
N TRP A 118 -12.69 1.65 -5.30
CA TRP A 118 -12.62 0.32 -4.72
C TRP A 118 -13.95 -0.14 -4.10
N GLU A 119 -14.84 0.75 -3.63
CA GLU A 119 -16.14 0.33 -3.06
C GLU A 119 -17.01 -0.39 -4.08
N LYS A 120 -16.84 -0.07 -5.37
CA LYS A 120 -17.51 -0.76 -6.48
C LYS A 120 -17.16 -2.24 -6.59
N LEU A 121 -16.07 -2.68 -5.94
CA LEU A 121 -15.74 -4.11 -5.81
C LEU A 121 -16.82 -4.91 -5.07
N PHE A 122 -17.56 -4.27 -4.17
CA PHE A 122 -18.51 -4.91 -3.25
C PHE A 122 -19.98 -4.55 -3.53
N LEU A 123 -20.25 -3.76 -4.58
CA LEU A 123 -21.62 -3.33 -4.92
C LEU A 123 -22.29 -4.30 -5.92
N PRO A 124 -23.63 -4.52 -5.85
CA PRO A 124 -24.59 -3.94 -4.91
C PRO A 124 -25.08 -4.88 -3.78
N LYS A 125 -24.68 -6.16 -3.75
CA LYS A 125 -25.25 -7.17 -2.82
C LYS A 125 -24.27 -8.19 -2.23
N ASN A 126 -22.99 -8.10 -2.56
CA ASN A 126 -22.01 -9.08 -2.10
C ASN A 126 -20.97 -8.39 -1.22
N ASP A 127 -21.08 -8.60 0.10
CA ASP A 127 -20.06 -8.19 1.07
C ASP A 127 -18.77 -9.02 0.94
N SER A 128 -18.77 -10.07 0.10
CA SER A 128 -17.61 -10.89 -0.24
C SER A 128 -17.38 -10.98 -1.75
N LEU A 129 -16.12 -11.07 -2.15
CA LEU A 129 -15.72 -11.13 -3.55
C LEU A 129 -14.63 -12.20 -3.72
N ASN A 130 -14.78 -13.07 -4.72
CA ASN A 130 -13.77 -14.08 -5.03
C ASN A 130 -12.80 -13.58 -6.11
N PHE A 131 -11.72 -14.32 -6.35
CA PHE A 131 -10.69 -13.92 -7.30
C PHE A 131 -11.22 -13.65 -8.73
N GLU A 132 -12.18 -14.44 -9.22
CA GLU A 132 -12.75 -14.23 -10.56
C GLU A 132 -13.58 -12.94 -10.63
N ALA A 133 -14.32 -12.60 -9.58
CA ALA A 133 -15.02 -11.32 -9.48
C ALA A 133 -14.03 -10.14 -9.44
N PHE A 134 -12.93 -10.25 -8.69
CA PHE A 134 -11.86 -9.25 -8.66
C PHE A 134 -11.28 -8.99 -10.04
N LYS A 135 -10.96 -10.08 -10.75
CA LYS A 135 -10.40 -10.06 -12.10
C LYS A 135 -11.36 -9.43 -13.11
N ASN A 136 -12.64 -9.78 -13.05
CA ASN A 136 -13.66 -9.19 -13.91
C ASN A 136 -13.85 -7.70 -13.65
N PHE A 137 -13.83 -7.29 -12.38
CA PHE A 137 -13.85 -5.88 -12.01
C PHE A 137 -12.67 -5.13 -12.63
N LEU A 138 -11.43 -5.60 -12.46
CA LEU A 138 -10.24 -4.94 -12.98
C LEU A 138 -10.25 -4.79 -14.51
N ARG A 139 -10.89 -5.72 -15.22
CA ARG A 139 -11.04 -5.63 -16.69
C ARG A 139 -12.03 -4.55 -17.13
N GLN A 140 -13.02 -4.24 -16.28
CA GLN A 140 -14.09 -3.28 -16.59
C GLN A 140 -13.81 -1.88 -16.01
N ALA A 141 -13.03 -1.81 -14.93
CA ALA A 141 -12.72 -0.57 -14.25
C ALA A 141 -11.89 0.36 -15.14
N GLU A 142 -12.29 1.63 -15.16
CA GLU A 142 -11.55 2.69 -15.85
C GLU A 142 -10.19 2.89 -15.19
N PHE A 143 -9.15 2.89 -16.02
CA PHE A 143 -7.80 3.15 -15.58
C PHE A 143 -7.50 4.65 -15.54
N GLU A 144 -6.92 5.09 -14.43
CA GLU A 144 -6.32 6.41 -14.31
C GLU A 144 -4.87 6.27 -13.89
N TRP A 145 -3.96 6.95 -14.58
CA TRP A 145 -2.55 6.92 -14.22
C TRP A 145 -2.34 7.49 -12.81
N PRO A 146 -1.78 6.72 -11.86
CA PRO A 146 -1.62 7.22 -10.50
C PRO A 146 -0.55 8.30 -10.39
N LEU A 147 -0.85 9.34 -9.62
CA LEU A 147 0.02 10.48 -9.37
C LEU A 147 0.33 10.58 -7.87
N THR A 148 1.52 11.08 -7.54
CA THR A 148 1.95 11.43 -6.18
C THR A 148 2.26 12.91 -6.13
N ILE A 149 2.19 13.51 -4.94
CA ILE A 149 2.55 14.92 -4.78
C ILE A 149 4.02 15.03 -4.40
N ASN A 150 4.76 15.78 -5.21
CA ASN A 150 6.10 16.23 -4.84
C ASN A 150 5.99 17.63 -4.23
N SER A 151 6.14 17.70 -2.91
CA SER A 151 5.96 18.92 -2.12
C SER A 151 7.26 19.71 -1.90
N GLY A 152 8.41 19.31 -2.45
CA GLY A 152 9.69 19.88 -1.98
C GLY A 152 10.87 19.98 -2.93
N GLN A 153 10.78 19.52 -4.19
CA GLN A 153 11.99 19.46 -5.03
C GLN A 153 12.16 20.61 -6.02
N ILE A 154 11.14 21.42 -6.29
CA ILE A 154 11.23 22.52 -7.26
C ILE A 154 10.95 23.84 -6.56
N LYS A 155 12.00 24.67 -6.43
CA LYS A 155 11.90 26.01 -5.85
C LYS A 155 10.82 26.81 -6.61
N ASN A 156 9.92 27.45 -5.86
CA ASN A 156 8.88 28.37 -6.34
C ASN A 156 7.71 27.76 -7.15
N GLN A 157 7.56 26.44 -7.23
CA GLN A 157 6.46 25.82 -7.99
C GLN A 157 5.37 25.15 -7.12
N GLY A 158 5.53 25.15 -5.79
CA GLY A 158 4.55 24.52 -4.88
C GLY A 158 4.46 23.00 -5.08
N SER A 159 3.36 22.41 -4.64
CA SER A 159 3.08 20.99 -4.81
C SER A 159 2.77 20.65 -6.28
N ILE A 160 3.52 19.71 -6.86
CA ILE A 160 3.30 19.25 -8.24
C ILE A 160 2.94 17.76 -8.22
N SER A 161 1.92 17.39 -9.01
CA SER A 161 1.55 15.99 -9.22
C SER A 161 2.54 15.31 -10.18
N ILE A 162 3.17 14.23 -9.74
CA ILE A 162 4.16 13.45 -10.49
C ILE A 162 3.67 12.01 -10.67
N PRO A 163 3.82 11.41 -11.87
CA PRO A 163 3.56 9.98 -12.09
C PRO A 163 4.27 9.07 -11.06
N VAL A 164 3.55 8.12 -10.46
CA VAL A 164 4.11 7.19 -9.44
C VAL A 164 5.29 6.33 -9.91
N SER A 165 5.35 6.06 -11.20
CA SER A 165 6.45 5.32 -11.83
C SER A 165 6.91 6.09 -13.07
N PRO A 166 7.74 7.14 -12.90
CA PRO A 166 8.14 8.02 -14.00
C PRO A 166 8.85 7.28 -15.13
N ILE A 167 9.66 6.27 -14.82
CA ILE A 167 10.38 5.47 -15.81
C ILE A 167 9.39 4.72 -16.71
N VAL A 168 8.45 3.99 -16.11
CA VAL A 168 7.41 3.22 -16.83
C VAL A 168 6.46 4.17 -17.59
N TYR A 169 6.16 5.32 -17.00
CA TYR A 169 5.37 6.38 -17.63
C TYR A 169 6.04 6.90 -18.91
N VAL A 170 7.33 7.26 -18.83
CA VAL A 170 8.10 7.76 -19.98
C VAL A 170 8.21 6.70 -21.07
N GLU A 171 8.40 5.43 -20.71
CA GLU A 171 8.45 4.33 -21.66
C GLU A 171 7.10 4.17 -22.40
N SER A 172 5.99 4.27 -21.68
CA SER A 172 4.64 4.23 -22.25
C SER A 172 4.37 5.42 -23.17
N CYS A 173 4.78 6.63 -22.76
CA CYS A 173 4.74 7.82 -23.63
C CYS A 173 5.53 7.60 -24.92
N ARG A 174 6.72 7.03 -24.84
CA ARG A 174 7.54 6.72 -26.01
C ARG A 174 6.84 5.76 -26.97
N LYS A 175 6.26 4.66 -26.46
CA LYS A 175 5.51 3.68 -27.26
C LYS A 175 4.31 4.33 -27.98
N ILE A 176 3.56 5.17 -27.28
CA ILE A 176 2.42 5.91 -27.86
C ILE A 176 2.92 6.87 -28.97
N SER A 177 4.01 7.60 -28.73
CA SER A 177 4.59 8.50 -29.73
C SER A 177 4.98 7.77 -31.01
N GLU A 178 5.61 6.60 -30.87
CA GLU A 178 6.01 5.75 -32.00
C GLU A 178 4.79 5.23 -32.77
N PHE A 179 3.73 4.82 -32.08
CA PHE A 179 2.47 4.39 -32.69
C PHE A 179 1.77 5.52 -33.47
N LEU A 180 1.72 6.73 -32.92
CA LEU A 180 1.13 7.88 -33.61
C LEU A 180 1.94 8.27 -34.86
N LYS A 181 3.28 8.19 -34.79
CA LYS A 181 4.17 8.44 -35.94
C LYS A 181 3.97 7.42 -37.06
N SER A 182 3.82 6.14 -36.75
CA SER A 182 3.62 5.09 -37.76
C SER A 182 2.25 5.22 -38.45
N LYS A 183 1.19 5.56 -37.70
CA LYS A 183 -0.16 5.79 -38.24
C LYS A 183 -0.19 6.98 -39.21
N ASN A 184 0.55 8.06 -38.93
CA ASN A 184 0.64 9.22 -39.82
C ASN A 184 1.48 8.95 -41.07
N LYS A 185 2.54 8.13 -40.98
CA LYS A 185 3.29 7.68 -42.18
C LYS A 185 2.41 6.86 -43.12
N ASN A 186 1.55 6.00 -42.58
CA ASN A 186 0.63 5.19 -43.38
C ASN A 186 -0.54 5.99 -43.96
N LYS A 187 -0.84 7.18 -43.42
CA LYS A 187 -1.88 8.09 -43.91
C LYS A 187 -1.34 9.15 -44.90
N GLY A 188 -0.03 9.24 -45.05
CA GLY A 188 0.66 10.29 -45.82
C GLY A 188 1.55 9.75 -46.93
N MET A 189 0.97 9.05 -47.90
CA MET A 189 1.55 8.91 -49.25
C MET A 189 0.92 9.89 -50.25
N ASN A 190 -0.07 10.70 -49.85
CA ASN A 190 -0.74 11.70 -50.69
C ASN A 190 -0.90 13.04 -49.94
N ALA A 191 0.20 13.71 -49.63
CA ALA A 191 0.19 15.17 -49.40
C ALA A 191 1.64 15.66 -49.45
N GLY A 192 2.02 16.25 -50.58
CA GLY A 192 3.28 16.96 -50.71
C GLY A 192 3.35 18.17 -49.77
N THR A 193 4.59 18.59 -49.53
CA THR A 193 4.97 19.93 -49.05
C THR A 193 4.41 20.36 -47.69
N ASN A 194 5.15 20.06 -46.62
CA ASN A 194 5.81 21.08 -45.78
C ASN A 194 6.45 20.40 -44.56
N ALA A 195 7.69 19.96 -44.75
CA ALA A 195 8.58 19.56 -43.66
C ALA A 195 9.02 20.81 -42.89
N GLY A 196 8.30 21.13 -41.83
CA GLY A 196 8.65 22.22 -40.94
C GLY A 196 8.05 22.01 -39.56
N THR A 197 8.90 21.69 -38.58
CA THR A 197 8.63 21.62 -37.14
C THR A 197 7.83 20.40 -36.67
N SER A 198 8.52 19.28 -36.54
CA SER A 198 8.14 18.16 -35.67
C SER A 198 8.33 18.53 -34.18
N THR A 199 7.64 19.55 -33.69
CA THR A 199 7.44 19.69 -32.24
C THR A 199 6.63 18.48 -31.79
N GLY A 200 7.30 17.56 -31.08
CA GLY A 200 6.74 16.28 -30.68
C GLY A 200 5.35 16.46 -30.09
N ALA A 201 4.36 15.76 -30.64
CA ALA A 201 2.99 15.82 -30.16
C ALA A 201 2.99 15.60 -28.63
N ILE A 202 2.60 16.64 -27.89
CA ILE A 202 2.49 16.58 -26.44
C ILE A 202 1.46 15.51 -26.12
N ILE A 203 1.91 14.40 -25.52
CA ILE A 203 1.04 13.28 -25.19
C ILE A 203 0.19 13.71 -23.99
N ASN A 204 -1.11 13.83 -24.21
CA ASN A 204 -2.07 14.13 -23.16
C ASN A 204 -2.27 12.87 -22.28
N LEU A 205 -2.38 13.08 -20.96
CA LEU A 205 -2.70 12.04 -19.98
C LEU A 205 -3.94 11.21 -20.36
N LYS A 206 -4.95 11.84 -20.99
CA LYS A 206 -6.14 11.13 -21.48
C LYS A 206 -5.78 10.02 -22.48
N ILE A 207 -4.90 10.30 -23.44
CA ILE A 207 -4.47 9.33 -24.45
C ILE A 207 -3.70 8.17 -23.79
N ILE A 208 -2.90 8.47 -22.77
CA ILE A 208 -2.16 7.47 -22.00
C ILE A 208 -3.14 6.58 -21.24
N ASN A 209 -4.12 7.16 -20.54
CA ASN A 209 -5.11 6.40 -19.80
C ASN A 209 -5.90 5.46 -20.73
N GLU A 210 -6.37 5.95 -21.88
CA GLU A 210 -7.06 5.12 -22.88
C GLU A 210 -6.17 3.98 -23.38
N TYR A 211 -4.93 4.29 -23.81
CA TYR A 211 -3.98 3.30 -24.31
C TYR A 211 -3.63 2.22 -23.28
N VAL A 212 -3.42 2.59 -22.02
CA VAL A 212 -3.08 1.65 -20.94
C VAL A 212 -4.31 0.87 -20.47
N SER A 213 -5.49 1.47 -20.54
CA SER A 213 -6.76 0.82 -20.18
C SER A 213 -7.04 -0.39 -21.08
N GLU A 214 -6.71 -0.32 -22.36
CA GLU A 214 -6.89 -1.41 -23.33
C GLU A 214 -5.92 -2.58 -23.14
N GLN A 215 -4.81 -2.37 -22.42
CA GLN A 215 -3.81 -3.41 -22.26
C GLN A 215 -4.21 -4.46 -21.21
N PRO A 216 -3.87 -5.74 -21.45
CA PRO A 216 -4.09 -6.77 -20.46
C PRO A 216 -3.25 -6.51 -19.20
N ILE A 217 -3.76 -7.04 -18.09
CA ILE A 217 -3.07 -7.12 -16.80
C ILE A 217 -2.68 -8.58 -16.60
N SER A 218 -1.45 -8.83 -16.14
CA SER A 218 -1.02 -10.19 -15.78
C SER A 218 -1.96 -10.82 -14.74
N ASN A 219 -2.35 -12.09 -14.97
CA ASN A 219 -3.17 -12.83 -14.02
C ASN A 219 -2.42 -13.08 -12.70
N ASP A 220 -1.10 -13.24 -12.79
CA ASP A 220 -0.21 -13.41 -11.64
C ASP A 220 -0.19 -12.14 -10.78
N ALA A 221 -0.16 -10.95 -11.41
CA ALA A 221 -0.26 -9.68 -10.71
C ALA A 221 -1.60 -9.53 -9.97
N MET A 222 -2.71 -9.88 -10.65
CA MET A 222 -4.04 -9.84 -10.04
C MET A 222 -4.12 -10.79 -8.84
N GLN A 223 -3.56 -12.00 -8.96
CA GLN A 223 -3.53 -12.99 -7.89
C GLN A 223 -2.67 -12.52 -6.71
N CYS A 224 -1.51 -11.91 -7.00
CA CYS A 224 -0.64 -11.33 -5.97
C CYS A 224 -1.38 -10.24 -5.19
N VAL A 225 -2.03 -9.28 -5.87
CA VAL A 225 -2.78 -8.22 -5.19
C VAL A 225 -3.95 -8.79 -4.40
N PHE A 226 -4.77 -9.65 -5.00
CA PHE A 226 -5.91 -10.27 -4.32
C PHE A 226 -5.49 -11.01 -3.04
N SER A 227 -4.46 -11.86 -3.17
CA SER A 227 -3.94 -12.61 -2.04
C SER A 227 -3.27 -11.72 -0.98
N SER A 228 -2.78 -10.54 -1.34
CA SER A 228 -2.23 -9.59 -0.36
C SER A 228 -3.32 -9.01 0.55
N PHE A 229 -4.55 -8.90 0.06
CA PHE A 229 -5.71 -8.48 0.87
C PHE A 229 -6.40 -9.64 1.60
N SER A 230 -6.45 -10.84 1.02
CA SER A 230 -7.08 -12.01 1.65
C SER A 230 -6.22 -13.27 1.60
N ASP A 231 -6.12 -13.98 2.73
CA ASP A 231 -5.61 -15.35 2.79
C ASP A 231 -6.69 -16.40 2.47
N LEU A 232 -7.93 -15.96 2.32
CA LEU A 232 -9.11 -16.80 2.08
C LEU A 232 -9.50 -16.77 0.59
N PRO A 233 -10.29 -17.75 0.12
CA PRO A 233 -10.80 -17.77 -1.27
C PRO A 233 -11.72 -16.59 -1.58
N GLU A 234 -12.31 -15.98 -0.56
CA GLU A 234 -13.14 -14.79 -0.66
C GLU A 234 -12.51 -13.66 0.17
N LEU A 235 -12.65 -12.45 -0.34
CA LEU A 235 -12.25 -11.21 0.31
C LEU A 235 -13.53 -10.46 0.68
N THR A 236 -13.75 -10.23 1.96
CA THR A 236 -14.89 -9.41 2.41
C THR A 236 -14.55 -7.93 2.42
N LYS A 237 -15.58 -7.09 2.38
CA LYS A 237 -15.43 -5.64 2.51
C LYS A 237 -14.72 -5.26 3.80
N ASP A 238 -15.11 -5.87 4.92
CA ASP A 238 -14.51 -5.62 6.23
C ASP A 238 -13.05 -6.08 6.29
N GLN A 239 -12.70 -7.19 5.62
CA GLN A 239 -11.32 -7.64 5.50
C GLN A 239 -10.48 -6.65 4.69
N PHE A 240 -11.02 -6.17 3.57
CA PHE A 240 -10.36 -5.17 2.74
C PHE A 240 -10.08 -3.89 3.53
N ILE A 241 -11.09 -3.39 4.25
CA ILE A 241 -10.97 -2.22 5.13
C ILE A 241 -9.94 -2.47 6.25
N SER A 242 -10.01 -3.62 6.90
CA SER A 242 -9.07 -3.97 7.98
C SER A 242 -7.63 -3.98 7.46
N ARG A 243 -7.39 -4.50 6.25
CA ARG A 243 -6.08 -4.45 5.61
C ARG A 243 -5.60 -3.04 5.31
N ILE A 244 -6.50 -2.14 4.90
CA ILE A 244 -6.15 -0.71 4.73
C ILE A 244 -5.61 -0.13 6.04
N HIS A 245 -6.29 -0.40 7.15
CA HIS A 245 -5.84 0.06 8.47
C HIS A 245 -4.58 -0.65 8.96
N GLU A 246 -4.34 -1.90 8.58
CA GLU A 246 -3.09 -2.59 8.90
C GLU A 246 -1.89 -1.99 8.14
N TRP A 247 -2.08 -1.64 6.88
CA TRP A 247 -1.02 -1.11 6.02
C TRP A 247 -0.74 0.37 6.30
N ALA A 248 -1.76 1.12 6.69
CA ALA A 248 -1.67 2.53 7.05
C ALA A 248 -2.42 2.80 8.37
N PRO A 249 -1.86 2.42 9.54
CA PRO A 249 -2.55 2.54 10.82
C PRO A 249 -2.85 3.98 11.25
N SER A 250 -2.04 4.93 10.79
CA SER A 250 -2.11 6.33 11.23
C SER A 250 -3.29 7.08 10.63
N ASP A 251 -3.51 6.93 9.32
CA ASP A 251 -4.47 7.72 8.56
C ASP A 251 -5.45 6.87 7.73
N GLY A 252 -5.23 5.56 7.59
CA GLY A 252 -6.08 4.69 6.79
C GLY A 252 -5.98 4.97 5.29
N ILE A 253 -4.84 5.51 4.84
CA ILE A 253 -4.58 5.89 3.46
C ILE A 253 -3.39 5.10 2.93
N ILE A 254 -3.63 4.21 1.97
CA ILE A 254 -2.56 3.50 1.26
C ILE A 254 -2.17 4.32 0.04
N ASP A 255 -0.97 4.89 0.07
CA ASP A 255 -0.31 5.46 -1.10
C ASP A 255 0.37 4.38 -1.97
N TRP A 256 0.89 4.78 -3.13
CA TRP A 256 1.56 3.87 -4.06
C TRP A 256 2.69 3.06 -3.40
N TYR A 257 3.51 3.70 -2.58
CA TYR A 257 4.67 3.05 -1.95
C TYR A 257 4.24 2.02 -0.92
N THR A 258 3.28 2.38 -0.06
CA THR A 258 2.69 1.48 0.93
C THR A 258 1.99 0.30 0.25
N PHE A 259 1.27 0.55 -0.86
CA PHE A 259 0.61 -0.49 -1.63
C PHE A 259 1.61 -1.53 -2.15
N VAL A 260 2.67 -1.08 -2.82
CA VAL A 260 3.71 -1.95 -3.37
C VAL A 260 4.46 -2.70 -2.27
N TYR A 261 4.80 -2.01 -1.18
CA TYR A 261 5.59 -2.58 -0.09
C TYR A 261 4.90 -3.77 0.57
N ASN A 262 3.57 -3.72 0.67
CA ASN A 262 2.77 -4.76 1.33
C ASN A 262 2.30 -5.89 0.41
N LEU A 263 2.72 -5.91 -0.86
CA LEU A 263 2.46 -7.04 -1.75
C LEU A 263 3.19 -8.31 -1.28
N LYS A 264 2.53 -9.46 -1.39
CA LYS A 264 3.09 -10.77 -1.04
C LYS A 264 4.26 -11.19 -1.92
N GLU A 265 4.26 -10.76 -3.18
CA GLU A 265 5.27 -11.09 -4.17
C GLU A 265 5.80 -9.81 -4.82
N GLU A 266 7.08 -9.83 -5.19
CA GLU A 266 7.75 -8.70 -5.81
C GLU A 266 7.67 -8.78 -7.34
N PRO A 267 7.52 -7.64 -8.04
CA PRO A 267 7.61 -7.61 -9.50
C PRO A 267 9.00 -8.04 -10.01
N SER A 268 9.00 -8.73 -11.15
CA SER A 268 10.19 -9.32 -11.78
C SER A 268 11.21 -8.29 -12.31
N ASP A 269 10.76 -7.08 -12.64
CA ASP A 269 11.59 -5.96 -13.10
C ASP A 269 12.18 -5.15 -11.94
N ASN A 270 12.12 -5.69 -10.72
CA ASN A 270 12.65 -5.12 -9.48
C ASN A 270 12.17 -3.68 -9.26
N ILE A 271 11.05 -3.52 -8.54
CA ILE A 271 10.95 -2.35 -7.66
C ILE A 271 12.01 -2.61 -6.61
N LYS A 272 13.20 -2.00 -6.75
CA LYS A 272 14.05 -1.84 -5.56
C LYS A 272 13.13 -1.19 -4.53
N ARG A 273 12.78 -1.93 -3.48
CA ARG A 273 12.25 -1.31 -2.27
C ARG A 273 13.26 -0.22 -1.99
N PHE A 274 12.84 1.05 -2.01
CA PHE A 274 13.76 2.19 -1.91
C PHE A 274 14.54 2.22 -0.57
N PHE A 275 14.43 1.16 0.24
CA PHE A 275 14.95 0.99 1.58
C PHE A 275 15.82 -0.28 1.76
N ASP A 276 16.18 -0.99 0.68
CA ASP A 276 17.24 -2.04 0.72
C ASP A 276 18.61 -1.50 0.29
#